data_AF-A0A1C5SQ30-F1
#
_entry.id   AF-A0A1C5SQ30-F1
#
_cell.length_a   1.000
_cell.length_b   1.000
_cell.length_c   1.000
_cell.angle_alpha   90.00
_cell.angle_beta   90.00
_cell.angle_gamma   90.00
#
_symmetry.space_group_name_H-M   'P 1'
#
loop_
_entity.id
_entity.type
_entity.pdbx_description
1 polymer ?
#
loop_
_entity_poly.entity_id
_entity_poly.type
_entity_poly.pdbx_seq_one_letter_code
_entity_poly.pdbx_strand_id
1 'polypeptide(L)'
;MKKRFDLQLFAEEAATDAAAAPAAEQAEEPAKPEPAPAAVLKEKGAKYTDADVDEILNRKFAEWQKKQQKAVDEAQKLATMNATQKAEYERDQLKKELEELKRISALSEMSKTARKMLSDNGITISDDLLSVMVTEDAETTKAAVDGFSQMFTQAVEAAVKERLKGDPPRKGSGSGVPAMTKEQIMAIRDPELRQKKMLEHKELFNF
;
A
#
# COMPACT_ATOMS: atom_id res chain seq x y z
N MET A 1 28.62 -27.41 23.56
CA MET A 1 27.38 -27.53 24.35
C MET A 1 26.24 -27.88 23.40
N LYS A 2 25.74 -29.12 23.44
CA LYS A 2 24.63 -29.61 22.59
C LYS A 2 23.32 -29.09 23.16
N LYS A 3 22.66 -28.14 22.49
CA LYS A 3 21.29 -27.75 22.81
C LYS A 3 20.35 -28.82 22.22
N ARG A 4 19.75 -29.60 23.11
CA ARG A 4 18.63 -30.49 22.81
C ARG A 4 17.42 -29.58 22.63
N PHE A 5 16.78 -29.59 21.47
CA PHE A 5 15.51 -28.90 21.28
C PHE A 5 14.42 -29.82 21.83
N ASP A 6 13.82 -29.39 22.93
CA ASP A 6 12.72 -30.06 23.61
C ASP A 6 11.46 -30.00 22.73
N LEU A 7 11.23 -31.06 21.95
CA LEU A 7 9.97 -31.33 21.27
C LEU A 7 8.96 -31.90 22.28
N GLN A 8 8.51 -31.05 23.20
CA GLN A 8 7.41 -31.35 24.11
C GLN A 8 6.56 -30.09 24.32
N LEU A 9 5.57 -29.91 23.45
CA LEU A 9 4.37 -29.14 23.75
C LEU A 9 3.18 -29.90 23.17
N PHE A 10 2.14 -30.07 23.98
CA PHE A 10 0.90 -30.83 23.78
C PHE A 10 0.88 -32.27 24.29
N ALA A 11 1.04 -32.45 25.61
CA ALA A 11 0.14 -33.31 26.41
C ALA A 11 0.45 -33.18 27.92
N GLU A 12 -0.23 -32.27 28.62
CA GLU A 12 -0.50 -32.30 30.07
C GLU A 12 -1.68 -31.32 30.29
N GLU A 13 -2.75 -31.54 31.06
CA GLU A 13 -2.92 -32.41 32.22
C GLU A 13 -4.42 -32.68 32.54
N ALA A 14 -4.66 -33.88 33.06
CA ALA A 14 -5.66 -34.35 34.05
C ALA A 14 -7.17 -34.10 33.93
N ALA A 15 -7.94 -35.19 34.03
CA ALA A 15 -8.51 -35.58 35.33
C ALA A 15 -9.07 -37.02 35.35
N THR A 16 -8.50 -37.83 36.27
CA THR A 16 -9.12 -38.88 37.12
C THR A 16 -9.72 -40.14 36.46
N ASP A 17 -9.68 -41.34 37.00
CA ASP A 17 -8.93 -42.08 38.05
C ASP A 17 -9.43 -43.54 37.92
N ALA A 18 -8.79 -44.49 38.61
CA ALA A 18 -9.16 -45.90 38.82
C ALA A 18 -8.58 -46.97 37.87
N ALA A 19 -7.36 -47.38 38.22
CA ALA A 19 -6.99 -48.72 38.71
C ALA A 19 -7.08 -49.99 37.82
N ALA A 20 -5.92 -50.69 37.84
CA ALA A 20 -5.67 -52.13 37.71
C ALA A 20 -5.34 -52.71 36.31
N ALA A 21 -4.04 -52.83 36.05
CA ALA A 21 -3.44 -53.90 35.24
C ALA A 21 -3.44 -55.24 36.03
N PRO A 22 -3.06 -56.43 35.50
CA PRO A 22 -2.34 -56.69 34.24
C PRO A 22 -2.78 -57.98 33.47
N ALA A 23 -1.97 -58.33 32.48
CA ALA A 23 -1.62 -59.68 32.02
C ALA A 23 -2.18 -60.16 30.67
N ALA A 24 -1.21 -60.61 29.87
CA ALA A 24 -1.32 -61.35 28.63
C ALA A 24 -2.07 -62.68 28.80
N GLU A 25 -2.70 -63.17 27.74
CA GLU A 25 -2.28 -64.41 27.04
C GLU A 25 -3.25 -64.83 25.94
N GLN A 26 -2.63 -65.31 24.86
CA GLN A 26 -3.01 -66.45 24.03
C GLN A 26 -4.19 -66.36 23.04
N ALA A 27 -3.80 -66.59 21.79
CA ALA A 27 -4.61 -67.17 20.74
C ALA A 27 -5.01 -68.62 21.07
N GLU A 28 -6.23 -69.02 20.73
CA GLU A 28 -6.51 -70.12 19.78
C GLU A 28 -8.02 -70.31 19.58
N GLU A 29 -8.36 -70.85 18.40
CA GLU A 29 -9.68 -71.14 17.84
C GLU A 29 -10.65 -71.84 18.80
N PRO A 30 -11.96 -71.80 18.47
CA PRO A 30 -12.50 -73.08 18.03
C PRO A 30 -13.45 -73.01 16.83
N ALA A 31 -13.39 -74.12 16.09
CA ALA A 31 -14.51 -74.85 15.51
C ALA A 31 -15.10 -74.36 14.17
N LYS A 32 -14.62 -75.06 13.14
CA LYS A 32 -15.39 -75.50 11.96
C LYS A 32 -16.89 -75.72 12.27
N PRO A 33 -17.81 -75.15 11.49
CA PRO A 33 -19.13 -75.74 11.35
C PRO A 33 -19.12 -76.80 10.25
N GLU A 34 -19.53 -78.01 10.61
CA GLU A 34 -20.00 -79.07 9.71
C GLU A 34 -21.21 -78.60 8.86
N PRO A 35 -21.47 -79.25 7.72
CA PRO A 35 -22.24 -78.67 6.62
C PRO A 35 -23.74 -78.70 6.91
N ALA A 36 -24.34 -77.52 7.04
CA ALA A 36 -25.79 -77.34 6.99
C ALA A 36 -26.32 -77.65 5.56
N PRO A 37 -27.55 -78.16 5.45
CA PRO A 37 -27.99 -79.06 4.38
C PRO A 37 -27.99 -78.38 3.03
N ALA A 38 -27.76 -79.17 1.98
CA ALA A 38 -27.88 -78.81 0.58
C ALA A 38 -29.24 -78.11 0.34
N ALA A 39 -29.24 -76.78 0.46
CA ALA A 39 -30.25 -75.94 -0.12
C ALA A 39 -30.17 -76.20 -1.60
N VAL A 40 -31.18 -76.89 -2.12
CA VAL A 40 -31.41 -77.11 -3.54
C VAL A 40 -31.41 -75.73 -4.19
N LEU A 41 -30.24 -75.32 -4.66
CA LEU A 41 -30.06 -74.19 -5.55
C LEU A 41 -30.81 -74.60 -6.81
N LYS A 42 -32.07 -74.18 -6.89
CA LYS A 42 -32.80 -74.15 -8.15
C LYS A 42 -31.84 -73.54 -9.16
N GLU A 43 -31.42 -74.34 -10.13
CA GLU A 43 -30.61 -73.90 -11.26
C GLU A 43 -31.38 -72.81 -12.01
N LYS A 44 -31.27 -71.58 -11.51
CA LYS A 44 -31.33 -70.41 -12.37
C LYS A 44 -30.00 -70.49 -13.11
N GLY A 45 -30.03 -71.09 -14.30
CA GLY A 45 -28.85 -71.26 -15.16
C GLY A 45 -27.99 -70.00 -15.09
N ALA A 46 -26.68 -70.20 -14.92
CA ALA A 46 -25.71 -69.12 -14.71
C ALA A 46 -26.01 -67.99 -15.70
N LYS A 47 -26.34 -66.82 -15.17
CA LYS A 47 -26.85 -65.69 -15.95
C LYS A 47 -25.78 -65.10 -16.89
N TYR A 48 -24.55 -65.53 -16.68
CA TYR A 48 -23.31 -65.20 -17.37
C TYR A 48 -22.44 -66.45 -17.40
N THR A 49 -21.74 -66.67 -18.51
CA THR A 49 -20.69 -67.68 -18.61
C THR A 49 -19.39 -67.17 -17.97
N ASP A 50 -18.47 -68.06 -17.60
CA ASP A 50 -17.15 -67.65 -17.10
C ASP A 50 -16.43 -66.70 -18.08
N ALA A 51 -16.62 -66.91 -19.38
CA ALA A 51 -16.12 -66.01 -20.42
C ALA A 51 -16.73 -64.60 -20.34
N ASP A 52 -18.03 -64.48 -20.06
CA ASP A 52 -18.70 -63.18 -19.88
C ASP A 52 -18.20 -62.47 -18.61
N VAL A 53 -17.93 -63.23 -17.55
CA VAL A 53 -17.41 -62.69 -16.28
C VAL A 53 -15.98 -62.19 -16.45
N ASP A 54 -15.13 -62.95 -17.15
CA ASP A 54 -13.76 -62.55 -17.49
C ASP A 54 -13.74 -61.30 -18.37
N GLU A 55 -14.65 -61.19 -19.34
CA GLU A 55 -14.74 -60.01 -20.19
C GLU A 55 -15.16 -58.76 -19.39
N ILE A 56 -16.11 -58.91 -18.46
CA ILE A 56 -16.53 -57.84 -17.55
C ILE A 56 -15.39 -57.45 -16.61
N LEU A 57 -14.68 -58.42 -16.03
CA LEU A 57 -13.54 -58.20 -15.14
C LEU A 57 -12.41 -57.50 -15.87
N ASN A 58 -12.04 -57.96 -17.07
CA ASN A 58 -11.00 -57.34 -17.87
C ASN A 58 -11.34 -55.89 -18.24
N ARG A 59 -12.60 -55.63 -18.61
CA ARG A 59 -13.06 -54.26 -18.87
C ARG A 59 -12.95 -53.38 -17.63
N LYS A 60 -13.43 -53.87 -16.48
CA LYS A 60 -13.36 -53.11 -15.22
C LYS A 60 -11.93 -52.94 -14.70
N PHE A 61 -11.07 -53.94 -14.90
CA PHE A 61 -9.68 -53.88 -14.52
C PHE A 61 -8.91 -52.88 -15.39
N ALA A 62 -9.16 -52.87 -16.71
CA ALA A 62 -8.60 -51.87 -17.61
C ALA A 62 -9.06 -50.44 -17.26
N GLU A 63 -10.34 -50.26 -16.89
CA GLU A 63 -10.85 -48.97 -16.41
C GLU A 63 -10.22 -48.55 -15.08
N TRP A 64 -10.07 -49.50 -14.14
CA TRP A 64 -9.46 -49.25 -12.83
C TRP A 64 -7.98 -48.91 -12.97
N GLN A 65 -7.23 -49.65 -13.78
CA GLN A 65 -5.81 -49.41 -14.04
C GLN A 65 -5.59 -48.05 -14.73
N LYS A 66 -6.46 -47.66 -15.68
CA LYS A 66 -6.43 -46.32 -16.28
C LYS A 66 -6.72 -45.21 -15.26
N LYS A 67 -7.65 -45.43 -14.33
CA LYS A 67 -7.93 -44.46 -13.24
C LYS A 67 -6.75 -44.33 -12.28
N GLN A 68 -6.12 -45.45 -11.92
CA GLN A 68 -4.95 -45.45 -11.05
C GLN A 68 -3.75 -44.77 -11.70
N GLN A 69 -3.45 -45.08 -12.97
CA GLN A 69 -2.37 -44.41 -13.69
C GLN A 69 -2.60 -42.89 -13.78
N LYS A 70 -3.82 -42.45 -14.10
CA LYS A 70 -4.15 -41.01 -14.08
C LYS A 70 -3.96 -40.38 -12.71
N ALA A 71 -4.40 -41.03 -11.64
CA ALA A 71 -4.23 -40.50 -10.28
C ALA A 71 -2.75 -40.40 -9.87
N VAL A 72 -1.93 -41.38 -10.25
CA VAL A 72 -0.48 -41.39 -9.99
C VAL A 72 0.25 -40.33 -10.83
N ASP A 73 -0.08 -40.22 -12.12
CA ASP A 73 0.50 -39.22 -13.01
C ASP A 73 0.10 -37.79 -12.61
N GLU A 74 -1.15 -37.58 -12.19
CA GLU A 74 -1.62 -36.30 -11.65
C GLU A 74 -0.98 -35.98 -10.31
N ALA A 75 -0.81 -36.97 -9.41
CA ALA A 75 -0.12 -36.77 -8.15
C ALA A 75 1.38 -36.48 -8.34
N GLN A 76 2.04 -37.13 -9.31
CA GLN A 76 3.43 -36.84 -9.67
C GLN A 76 3.57 -35.48 -10.35
N LYS A 77 2.64 -35.09 -11.23
CA LYS A 77 2.61 -33.77 -11.88
C LYS A 77 2.31 -32.66 -10.87
N LEU A 78 1.43 -32.92 -9.90
CA LEU A 78 1.16 -32.01 -8.78
C LEU A 78 2.35 -31.92 -7.83
N ALA A 79 3.02 -33.03 -7.50
CA ALA A 79 4.21 -33.02 -6.65
C ALA A 79 5.39 -32.30 -7.33
N THR A 80 5.57 -32.48 -8.64
CA THR A 80 6.61 -31.79 -9.42
C THR A 80 6.30 -30.30 -9.68
N MET A 81 5.05 -29.87 -9.62
CA MET A 81 4.66 -28.46 -9.76
C MET A 81 4.34 -27.72 -8.44
N ASN A 82 4.49 -28.33 -7.26
CA ASN A 82 4.08 -27.68 -6.00
C ASN A 82 5.26 -27.32 -5.07
N ALA A 83 6.42 -27.99 -5.17
CA ALA A 83 7.59 -27.65 -4.34
C ALA A 83 8.51 -26.61 -4.99
N THR A 84 8.84 -26.77 -6.27
CA THR A 84 9.76 -25.89 -7.01
C THR A 84 9.14 -24.54 -7.33
N GLN A 85 7.91 -24.52 -7.85
CA GLN A 85 7.19 -23.28 -8.14
C GLN A 85 6.90 -22.45 -6.88
N LYS A 86 6.59 -23.11 -5.76
CA LYS A 86 6.39 -22.44 -4.48
C LYS A 86 7.69 -21.83 -3.97
N ALA A 87 8.81 -22.56 -4.04
CA ALA A 87 10.12 -22.04 -3.68
C ALA A 87 10.56 -20.87 -4.60
N GLU A 88 10.26 -20.94 -5.90
CA GLU A 88 10.54 -19.83 -6.83
C GLU A 88 9.69 -18.61 -6.54
N TYR A 89 8.39 -18.78 -6.26
CA TYR A 89 7.49 -17.70 -5.90
C TYR A 89 7.91 -17.03 -4.58
N GLU A 90 8.21 -17.81 -3.54
CA GLU A 90 8.70 -17.30 -2.26
C GLU A 90 10.02 -16.53 -2.45
N ARG A 91 10.94 -17.08 -3.25
CA ARG A 91 12.21 -16.43 -3.58
C ARG A 91 12.02 -15.14 -4.36
N ASP A 92 11.05 -15.07 -5.27
CA ASP A 92 10.75 -13.86 -6.03
C ASP A 92 10.05 -12.79 -5.19
N GLN A 93 9.17 -13.18 -4.27
CA GLN A 93 8.58 -12.26 -3.29
C GLN A 93 9.67 -11.68 -2.38
N LEU A 94 10.53 -12.52 -1.81
CA LEU A 94 11.65 -12.09 -0.97
C LEU A 94 12.62 -11.18 -1.73
N LYS A 95 12.89 -11.45 -3.01
CA LYS A 95 13.71 -10.57 -3.85
C LYS A 95 13.08 -9.19 -4.02
N LYS A 96 11.78 -9.14 -4.33
CA LYS A 96 11.05 -7.87 -4.47
C LYS A 96 11.03 -7.08 -3.18
N GLU A 97 10.79 -7.73 -2.04
CA GLU A 97 10.85 -7.09 -0.74
C GLU A 97 12.25 -6.55 -0.44
N LEU A 98 13.31 -7.32 -0.75
CA LEU A 98 14.69 -6.84 -0.58
C LEU A 98 15.02 -5.67 -1.50
N GLU A 99 14.57 -5.68 -2.75
CA GLU A 99 14.77 -4.59 -3.69
C GLU A 99 14.03 -3.33 -3.24
N GLU A 100 12.78 -3.48 -2.79
CA GLU A 100 11.98 -2.36 -2.26
C GLU A 100 12.60 -1.79 -0.98
N LEU A 101 13.04 -2.63 -0.04
CA LEU A 101 13.73 -2.16 1.16
C LEU A 101 15.04 -1.44 0.83
N LYS A 102 15.81 -1.94 -0.13
CA LYS A 102 17.03 -1.28 -0.61
C LYS A 102 16.71 0.06 -1.26
N ARG A 103 15.66 0.13 -2.08
CA ARG A 103 15.17 1.36 -2.71
C ARG A 103 14.77 2.39 -1.66
N ILE A 104 13.94 2.01 -0.69
CA ILE A 104 13.51 2.89 0.40
C ILE A 104 14.72 3.36 1.22
N SER A 105 15.66 2.47 1.53
CA SER A 105 16.89 2.85 2.25
C SER A 105 17.72 3.86 1.45
N ALA A 106 17.90 3.64 0.15
CA ALA A 106 18.64 4.55 -0.72
C ALA A 106 17.96 5.93 -0.78
N LEU A 107 16.64 5.96 -0.99
CA LEU A 107 15.86 7.20 -0.99
C LEU A 107 15.92 7.92 0.38
N SER A 108 15.90 7.19 1.49
CA SER A 108 16.05 7.77 2.84
C SER A 108 17.41 8.42 3.02
N GLU A 109 18.51 7.75 2.61
CA GLU A 109 19.85 8.34 2.70
C GLU A 109 19.99 9.56 1.80
N MET A 110 19.47 9.50 0.56
CA MET A 110 19.45 10.66 -0.34
C MET A 110 18.57 11.79 0.19
N SER A 111 17.47 11.47 0.87
CA SER A 111 16.63 12.47 1.53
C SER A 111 17.38 13.18 2.66
N LYS A 112 18.16 12.44 3.46
CA LYS A 112 18.99 13.04 4.52
C LYS A 112 20.05 13.97 3.93
N THR A 113 20.71 13.58 2.85
CA THR A 113 21.73 14.43 2.21
C THR A 113 21.10 15.68 1.59
N ALA A 114 19.99 15.53 0.88
CA ALA A 114 19.21 16.65 0.33
C ALA A 114 18.73 17.60 1.43
N ARG A 115 18.20 17.08 2.54
CA ARG A 115 17.79 17.89 3.71
C ARG A 115 18.96 18.68 4.28
N LYS A 116 20.14 18.06 4.37
CA LYS A 116 21.36 18.74 4.83
C LYS A 116 21.75 19.86 3.87
N MET A 117 21.79 19.60 2.57
CA MET A 117 22.10 20.63 1.56
C MET A 117 21.12 21.81 1.60
N LEU A 118 19.84 21.57 1.81
CA LEU A 118 18.86 22.65 1.98
C LEU A 118 19.05 23.41 3.30
N SER A 119 19.35 22.70 4.38
CA SER A 119 19.64 23.30 5.69
C SER A 119 20.90 24.18 5.65
N ASP A 120 21.93 23.76 4.89
CA ASP A 120 23.16 24.54 4.66
C ASP A 120 22.85 25.86 3.91
N ASN A 121 21.81 25.86 3.05
CA ASN A 121 21.28 27.06 2.40
C ASN A 121 20.27 27.84 3.27
N GLY A 122 20.07 27.46 4.54
CA GLY A 122 19.13 28.08 5.46
C GLY A 122 17.66 27.78 5.17
N ILE A 123 17.37 26.77 4.34
CA ILE A 123 16.03 26.39 3.92
C ILE A 123 15.60 25.14 4.68
N THR A 124 14.53 25.25 5.47
CA THR A 124 13.91 24.10 6.15
C THR A 124 12.58 23.79 5.48
N ILE A 125 12.43 22.58 4.94
CA ILE A 125 11.22 22.10 4.27
C ILE A 125 10.66 20.86 4.97
N SER A 126 9.36 20.60 4.78
CA SER A 126 8.72 19.36 5.23
C SER A 126 9.18 18.15 4.42
N ASP A 127 9.03 16.96 5.02
CA ASP A 127 9.38 15.70 4.36
C ASP A 127 8.54 15.40 3.11
N ASP A 128 7.28 15.86 3.09
CA ASP A 128 6.42 15.72 1.92
C ASP A 128 7.04 16.39 0.69
N LEU A 129 7.56 17.62 0.83
CA LEU A 129 8.18 18.34 -0.28
C LEU A 129 9.53 17.71 -0.67
N LEU A 130 10.28 17.27 0.34
CA LEU A 130 11.57 16.61 0.13
C LEU A 130 11.42 15.30 -0.66
N SER A 131 10.36 14.52 -0.37
CA SER A 131 10.08 13.25 -1.06
C SER A 131 9.83 13.40 -2.56
N VAL A 132 9.35 14.57 -3.00
CA VAL A 132 9.11 14.88 -4.42
C VAL A 132 10.42 15.20 -5.15
N MET A 133 11.41 15.71 -4.43
CA MET A 133 12.69 16.15 -5.00
C MET A 133 13.75 15.04 -5.02
N VAL A 134 13.60 14.03 -4.16
CA VAL A 134 14.56 12.94 -4.00
C VAL A 134 14.19 11.78 -4.91
N THR A 135 15.10 11.45 -5.80
CA THR A 135 15.02 10.33 -6.75
C THR A 135 16.07 9.26 -6.39
N GLU A 136 16.00 8.09 -7.04
CA GLU A 136 17.03 7.07 -6.88
C GLU A 136 18.41 7.51 -7.40
N ASP A 137 18.43 8.51 -8.28
CA ASP A 137 19.64 9.03 -8.88
C ASP A 137 20.15 10.28 -8.14
N ALA A 138 21.42 10.23 -7.75
CA ALA A 138 22.04 11.25 -6.91
C ALA A 138 22.22 12.58 -7.65
N GLU A 139 22.55 12.55 -8.94
CA GLU A 139 22.78 13.75 -9.74
C GLU A 139 21.47 14.52 -9.98
N THR A 140 20.39 13.80 -10.31
CA THR A 140 19.07 14.43 -10.46
C THR A 140 18.53 14.97 -9.13
N THR A 141 18.72 14.27 -8.01
CA THR A 141 18.34 14.76 -6.68
C THR A 141 19.08 16.06 -6.34
N LYS A 142 20.40 16.10 -6.57
CA LYS A 142 21.20 17.30 -6.31
C LYS A 142 20.78 18.47 -7.19
N ALA A 143 20.60 18.24 -8.49
CA ALA A 143 20.14 19.29 -9.41
C ALA A 143 18.75 19.84 -9.03
N ALA A 144 17.84 18.97 -8.59
CA ALA A 144 16.52 19.37 -8.09
C ALA A 144 16.62 20.23 -6.82
N VAL A 145 17.47 19.83 -5.87
CA VAL A 145 17.74 20.56 -4.61
C VAL A 145 18.37 21.92 -4.88
N ASP A 146 19.41 21.97 -5.72
CA ASP A 146 20.12 23.20 -6.08
C ASP A 146 19.16 24.16 -6.82
N GLY A 147 18.42 23.67 -7.83
CA GLY A 147 17.45 24.48 -8.57
C GLY A 147 16.34 25.03 -7.67
N PHE A 148 15.77 24.22 -6.79
CA PHE A 148 14.78 24.68 -5.82
C PHE A 148 15.34 25.73 -4.88
N SER A 149 16.55 25.53 -4.34
CA SER A 149 17.18 26.49 -3.42
C SER A 149 17.34 27.88 -4.05
N GLN A 150 17.74 27.93 -5.32
CA GLN A 150 17.88 29.18 -6.08
C GLN A 150 16.53 29.84 -6.35
N MET A 151 15.53 29.08 -6.78
CA MET A 151 14.20 29.62 -7.06
C MET A 151 13.51 30.10 -5.78
N PHE A 152 13.69 29.38 -4.67
CA PHE A 152 13.13 29.74 -3.38
C PHE A 152 13.72 31.04 -2.85
N THR A 153 15.05 31.19 -2.86
CA THR A 153 15.69 32.43 -2.42
C THR A 153 15.28 33.62 -3.27
N GLN A 154 15.22 33.46 -4.59
CA GLN A 154 14.72 34.52 -5.50
C GLN A 154 13.26 34.90 -5.21
N ALA A 155 12.37 33.93 -5.01
CA ALA A 155 10.96 34.18 -4.71
C ALA A 155 10.78 34.88 -3.36
N VAL A 156 11.51 34.45 -2.33
CA VAL A 156 11.51 35.07 -1.00
C VAL A 156 12.05 36.49 -1.09
N GLU A 157 13.16 36.73 -1.79
CA GLU A 157 13.69 38.07 -2.00
C GLU A 157 12.70 38.97 -2.74
N ALA A 158 12.02 38.46 -3.78
CA ALA A 158 11.02 39.23 -4.51
C ALA A 158 9.85 39.61 -3.60
N ALA A 159 9.33 38.66 -2.82
CA ALA A 159 8.28 38.90 -1.84
C ALA A 159 8.72 39.90 -0.77
N VAL A 160 9.96 39.80 -0.25
CA VAL A 160 10.50 40.75 0.72
C VAL A 160 10.68 42.13 0.09
N LYS A 161 11.18 42.24 -1.15
CA LYS A 161 11.28 43.51 -1.89
C LYS A 161 9.92 44.14 -2.10
N GLU A 162 8.89 43.35 -2.39
CA GLU A 162 7.51 43.82 -2.51
C GLU A 162 6.96 44.31 -1.18
N ARG A 163 7.17 43.56 -0.08
CA ARG A 163 6.79 43.98 1.27
C ARG A 163 7.54 45.24 1.73
N LEU A 164 8.81 45.38 1.38
CA LEU A 164 9.66 46.52 1.74
C LEU A 164 9.43 47.75 0.85
N LYS A 165 8.86 47.59 -0.36
CA LYS A 165 8.47 48.71 -1.22
C LYS A 165 7.51 49.67 -0.51
N GLY A 166 6.83 49.18 0.55
CA GLY A 166 5.89 49.93 1.35
C GLY A 166 4.62 50.24 0.55
N ASP A 167 3.52 50.48 1.24
CA ASP A 167 2.39 51.13 0.58
C ASP A 167 2.87 52.52 0.10
N PRO A 168 2.60 52.90 -1.16
CA PRO A 168 2.95 54.23 -1.64
C PRO A 168 2.36 55.25 -0.64
N PRO A 169 3.11 56.31 -0.28
CA PRO A 169 2.64 57.28 0.69
C PRO A 169 1.24 57.70 0.26
N ARG A 170 0.25 57.43 1.13
CA ARG A 170 -1.15 57.76 0.87
C ARG A 170 -1.13 59.21 0.46
N LYS A 171 -1.30 59.46 -0.85
CA LYS A 171 -1.16 60.78 -1.48
C LYS A 171 -1.82 61.72 -0.51
N GLY A 172 -1.01 62.57 0.10
CA GLY A 172 -1.45 63.29 1.28
C GLY A 172 -2.84 63.84 1.00
N SER A 173 -3.72 63.79 2.00
CA SER A 173 -4.74 64.82 2.11
C SER A 173 -4.03 66.16 2.39
N GLY A 174 -3.03 66.50 1.57
CA GLY A 174 -2.41 67.79 1.50
C GLY A 174 -3.41 68.63 0.76
N SER A 175 -4.34 69.20 1.54
CA SER A 175 -5.08 70.43 1.22
C SER A 175 -5.56 70.55 -0.24
N GLY A 176 -5.98 69.43 -0.82
CA GLY A 176 -6.54 69.32 -2.15
C GLY A 176 -8.05 69.26 -2.07
N VAL A 177 -8.66 70.18 -1.32
CA VAL A 177 -9.97 70.64 -1.74
C VAL A 177 -9.71 71.22 -3.13
N PRO A 178 -10.32 70.71 -4.22
CA PRO A 178 -10.16 71.33 -5.52
C PRO A 178 -10.47 72.81 -5.31
N ALA A 179 -9.50 73.69 -5.56
CA ALA A 179 -9.72 75.12 -5.45
C ALA A 179 -10.96 75.42 -6.31
N MET A 180 -12.04 75.84 -5.65
CA MET A 180 -13.33 76.02 -6.30
C MET A 180 -13.12 76.96 -7.49
N THR A 181 -13.46 76.53 -8.70
CA THR A 181 -13.27 77.37 -9.88
C THR A 181 -14.25 78.54 -9.83
N LYS A 182 -13.93 79.63 -10.54
CA LYS A 182 -14.79 80.82 -10.64
C LYS A 182 -16.24 80.46 -11.01
N GLU A 183 -16.39 79.55 -11.96
CA GLU A 183 -17.69 79.04 -12.43
C GLU A 183 -18.43 78.26 -11.35
N GLN A 184 -17.72 77.42 -10.60
CA GLN A 184 -18.30 76.63 -9.53
C GLN A 184 -18.78 77.51 -8.37
N ILE A 185 -18.08 78.61 -8.07
CA ILE A 185 -18.51 79.60 -7.09
C ILE A 185 -19.75 80.35 -7.59
N MET A 186 -19.77 80.80 -8.85
CA MET A 186 -20.94 81.51 -9.42
C MET A 186 -22.18 80.62 -9.55
N ALA A 187 -22.01 79.31 -9.73
CA ALA A 187 -23.09 78.33 -9.80
C ALA A 187 -23.75 78.02 -8.44
N ILE A 188 -23.19 78.49 -7.32
CA ILE A 188 -23.78 78.31 -5.99
C ILE A 188 -25.15 79.02 -5.95
N ARG A 189 -26.23 78.25 -5.76
CA ARG A 189 -27.62 78.74 -5.81
C ARG A 189 -27.92 79.81 -4.74
N ASP A 190 -27.33 79.67 -3.56
CA ASP A 190 -27.49 80.61 -2.44
C ASP A 190 -26.63 81.88 -2.66
N PRO A 191 -27.24 83.08 -2.73
CA PRO A 191 -26.51 84.31 -2.98
C PRO A 191 -25.55 84.71 -1.85
N GLU A 192 -25.86 84.46 -0.58
CA GLU A 192 -25.01 84.86 0.54
C GLU A 192 -23.76 83.98 0.61
N LEU A 193 -23.97 82.68 0.44
CA LEU A 193 -22.89 81.70 0.42
C LEU A 193 -21.99 81.87 -0.80
N ARG A 194 -22.56 82.28 -1.95
CA ARG A 194 -21.81 82.68 -3.15
C ARG A 194 -20.91 83.88 -2.88
N GLN A 195 -21.45 84.96 -2.34
CA GLN A 195 -20.69 86.18 -2.06
C GLN A 195 -19.55 85.92 -1.05
N LYS A 196 -19.83 85.15 0.01
CA LYS A 196 -18.81 84.73 0.96
C LYS A 196 -17.67 83.95 0.29
N LYS A 197 -18.01 83.02 -0.60
CA LYS A 197 -17.02 82.25 -1.37
C LYS A 197 -16.24 83.10 -2.38
N MET A 198 -16.86 84.11 -2.98
CA MET A 198 -16.15 85.09 -3.83
C MET A 198 -15.14 85.93 -3.02
N LEU A 199 -15.47 86.29 -1.78
CA LEU A 199 -14.57 87.01 -0.87
C LEU A 199 -13.46 86.13 -0.28
N GLU A 200 -13.72 84.83 -0.09
CA GLU A 200 -12.71 83.86 0.30
C GLU A 200 -11.75 83.55 -0.86
N HIS A 201 -12.23 83.61 -2.11
CA HIS A 201 -11.45 83.35 -3.32
C HIS A 201 -11.31 84.60 -4.22
N LYS A 202 -10.91 85.74 -3.64
CA LYS A 202 -10.77 87.03 -4.36
C LYS A 202 -9.88 86.95 -5.61
N GLU A 203 -8.84 86.12 -5.55
CA GLU A 203 -7.91 85.88 -6.65
C GLU A 203 -8.60 85.41 -7.95
N LEU A 204 -9.79 84.81 -7.85
CA LEU A 204 -10.56 84.33 -9.01
C LEU A 204 -11.49 85.39 -9.62
N PHE A 205 -11.73 86.48 -8.90
CA PHE A 205 -12.73 87.49 -9.28
C PHE A 205 -12.17 88.91 -9.47
N ASN A 206 -10.87 89.14 -9.22
CA ASN A 206 -10.16 90.39 -9.49
C ASN A 206 -10.89 91.63 -8.93
N PHE A 207 -11.32 91.55 -7.67
CA PHE A 207 -11.85 92.68 -6.90
C PHE A 207 -10.77 93.30 -6.01
#